data_AF-A0A2W5TRE1-F1
#
_entry.id   AF-A0A2W5TRE1-F1
#
_cell.length_a   1.000
_cell.length_b   1.000
_cell.length_c   1.000
_cell.angle_alpha   90.00
_cell.angle_beta   90.00
_cell.angle_gamma   90.00
#
_symmetry.space_group_name_H-M   'P 1'
#
loop_
_entity.id
_entity.type
_entity.pdbx_description
1 polymer ?
#
loop_
_entity_poly.entity_id
_entity_poly.type
_entity_poly.pdbx_seq_one_letter_code
_entity_poly.pdbx_strand_id
1 'polypeptide(L)'
;MGVCIFFSGGDALVEATAMFALLLALAAAPLPPPAEISAPFGHIGNVVTPVPAGGIPGSDKVLLPTWPSCQPQAIWLMRFFSGTARALEQLQSSLDRAPGAEKKLFGRIGVVAELITALGTASFDPRRDCSEPKLVDGFKLELIGTPKKWCDAPATAQDGAFWFSSQKKPVAVVQISPGGEKACRPRLSAVLFDARGVARVRFHADWGGEASATLVGERCQNIEYSFDRDRQVFVPTWKSCKR
;
A
#
# COMPACT_ATOMS: atom_id res chain seq x y z
N MET A 1 39.03 26.71 -63.28
CA MET A 1 37.80 27.22 -62.65
C MET A 1 37.63 26.49 -61.33
N GLY A 2 38.07 27.10 -60.23
CA GLY A 2 37.93 26.54 -58.88
C GLY A 2 36.82 27.27 -58.15
N VAL A 3 35.83 26.53 -57.65
CA VAL A 3 34.75 27.06 -56.83
C VAL A 3 35.18 26.96 -55.38
N CYS A 4 35.47 28.10 -54.75
CA CYS A 4 35.64 28.18 -53.30
C CYS A 4 34.25 28.29 -52.65
N ILE A 5 33.86 27.28 -51.89
CA ILE A 5 32.67 27.32 -51.02
C ILE A 5 33.13 27.81 -49.65
N PHE A 6 32.76 29.04 -49.29
CA PHE A 6 32.90 29.56 -47.94
C PHE A 6 31.77 29.01 -47.07
N PHE A 7 32.10 28.12 -46.13
CA PHE A 7 31.21 27.79 -45.01
C PHE A 7 31.33 28.88 -43.94
N SER A 8 30.27 29.67 -43.76
CA SER A 8 30.09 30.56 -42.62
C SER A 8 29.77 29.73 -41.37
N GLY A 9 30.80 29.42 -40.58
CA GLY A 9 30.73 28.58 -39.37
C GLY A 9 30.34 29.34 -38.10
N GLY A 10 29.26 30.13 -38.13
CA GLY A 10 28.79 30.92 -36.98
C GLY A 10 27.48 30.44 -36.35
N ASP A 11 26.50 30.05 -37.17
CA ASP A 11 25.12 29.88 -36.68
C ASP A 11 24.79 28.46 -36.19
N ALA A 12 25.50 27.44 -36.68
CA ALA A 12 25.24 26.04 -36.31
C ALA A 12 25.61 25.70 -34.85
N LEU A 13 26.52 26.45 -34.23
CA LEU A 13 26.94 26.21 -32.85
C LEU A 13 25.92 26.74 -31.82
N VAL A 14 25.14 27.76 -32.20
CA VAL A 14 24.14 28.41 -31.34
C VAL A 14 22.83 27.60 -31.30
N GLU A 15 22.41 27.02 -32.43
CA GLU A 15 21.25 26.13 -32.46
C GLU A 15 21.49 24.82 -31.71
N ALA A 16 22.68 24.22 -31.85
CA ALA A 16 23.04 22.99 -31.14
C ALA A 16 23.07 23.17 -29.62
N THR A 17 23.52 24.33 -29.12
CA THR A 17 23.56 24.63 -27.68
C THR A 17 22.17 24.95 -27.11
N ALA A 18 21.31 25.64 -27.86
CA ALA A 18 19.92 25.89 -27.45
C ALA A 18 19.10 24.59 -27.36
N MET A 19 19.29 23.67 -28.31
CA MET A 19 18.59 22.38 -28.31
C MET A 19 19.07 21.46 -27.16
N PHE A 20 20.38 21.49 -26.84
CA PHE A 20 20.95 20.76 -25.69
C PHE A 20 20.48 21.35 -24.34
N ALA A 21 20.36 22.68 -24.25
CA ALA A 21 19.84 23.36 -23.06
C ALA A 21 18.34 23.08 -22.85
N LEU A 22 17.56 22.98 -23.93
CA LEU A 22 16.15 22.59 -23.86
C LEU A 22 15.99 21.12 -23.43
N LEU A 23 16.85 20.22 -23.92
CA LEU A 23 16.90 18.81 -23.48
C LEU A 23 17.32 18.67 -22.01
N LEU A 24 18.27 19.49 -21.54
CA LEU A 24 18.66 19.53 -20.12
C LEU A 24 17.59 20.16 -19.23
N ALA A 25 16.85 21.16 -19.72
CA ALA A 25 15.74 21.78 -18.98
C ALA A 25 14.52 20.85 -18.86
N LEU A 26 14.24 20.02 -19.88
CA LEU A 26 13.21 18.97 -19.78
C LEU A 26 13.59 17.86 -18.78
N ALA A 27 14.87 17.58 -18.58
CA ALA A 27 15.34 16.58 -17.64
C ALA A 27 15.21 17.01 -16.16
N ALA A 28 15.00 18.30 -15.89
CA ALA A 28 14.91 18.87 -14.55
C ALA A 28 13.48 19.28 -14.15
N ALA A 29 12.47 19.07 -15.01
CA ALA A 29 11.09 19.36 -14.65
C ALA A 29 10.67 18.51 -13.43
N PRO A 30 10.11 19.12 -12.37
CA PRO A 30 9.64 18.37 -11.22
C PRO A 30 8.55 17.40 -11.68
N LEU A 31 8.73 16.11 -11.36
CA LEU A 31 7.73 15.09 -11.69
C LEU A 31 6.36 15.53 -11.16
N PRO A 32 5.29 15.38 -11.95
CA PRO A 32 3.95 15.67 -11.46
C PRO A 32 3.69 14.83 -10.20
N PRO A 33 3.01 15.39 -9.18
CA PRO A 33 2.61 14.61 -8.03
C PRO A 33 1.62 13.52 -8.48
N PRO A 34 1.59 12.36 -7.79
CA PRO A 34 0.50 11.39 -7.94
C PRO A 34 -0.86 12.07 -7.83
N ALA A 35 -1.87 11.51 -8.49
CA ALA A 35 -3.20 12.08 -8.46
C ALA A 35 -3.91 11.83 -7.12
N GLU A 36 -4.82 12.74 -6.78
CA GLU A 36 -5.74 12.51 -5.68
C GLU A 36 -6.68 11.34 -6.00
N ILE A 37 -7.11 10.63 -4.96
CA ILE A 37 -8.05 9.50 -5.07
C ILE A 37 -9.38 9.92 -4.43
N SER A 38 -10.48 9.87 -5.17
CA SER A 38 -11.80 10.15 -4.61
C SER A 38 -12.24 9.05 -3.63
N ALA A 39 -12.93 9.43 -2.56
CA ALA A 39 -13.57 8.47 -1.67
C ALA A 39 -14.69 7.67 -2.41
N PRO A 40 -14.96 6.40 -2.01
CA PRO A 40 -14.31 5.66 -0.94
C PRO A 40 -12.96 5.06 -1.37
N PHE A 41 -11.99 5.04 -0.45
CA PHE A 41 -10.67 4.45 -0.66
C PHE A 41 -10.61 3.04 -0.10
N GLY A 42 -10.50 2.06 -1.00
CA GLY A 42 -10.89 0.69 -0.70
C GLY A 42 -12.39 0.55 -0.40
N HIS A 43 -12.91 -0.66 -0.53
CA HIS A 43 -14.31 -0.96 -0.18
C HIS A 43 -14.35 -1.84 1.06
N ILE A 44 -14.25 -1.22 2.25
CA ILE A 44 -14.17 -1.91 3.54
C ILE A 44 -15.52 -2.00 4.29
N GLY A 45 -16.61 -1.48 3.70
CA GLY A 45 -17.91 -1.33 4.37
C GLY A 45 -18.56 -2.63 4.87
N ASN A 46 -18.19 -3.78 4.29
CA ASN A 46 -18.76 -5.09 4.64
C ASN A 46 -17.79 -6.00 5.42
N VAL A 47 -16.65 -5.46 5.85
CA VAL A 47 -15.60 -6.22 6.54
C VAL A 47 -15.99 -6.54 7.97
N VAL A 48 -16.73 -5.65 8.62
CA VAL A 48 -17.20 -5.83 9.98
C VAL A 48 -18.72 -5.81 9.94
N THR A 49 -19.32 -6.99 10.00
CA THR A 49 -20.77 -7.17 9.93
C THR A 49 -21.21 -8.22 10.95
N PRO A 50 -22.46 -8.22 11.42
CA PRO A 50 -22.97 -9.31 12.25
C PRO A 50 -22.83 -10.67 11.58
N VAL A 51 -22.76 -11.74 12.37
CA VAL A 51 -22.85 -13.11 11.83
C VAL A 51 -24.24 -13.28 11.20
N PRO A 52 -24.34 -13.68 9.92
CA PRO A 52 -25.65 -13.89 9.29
C PRO A 52 -26.38 -15.07 9.95
N ALA A 53 -27.72 -15.05 9.92
CA ALA A 53 -28.56 -16.06 10.57
C ALA A 53 -28.28 -17.51 10.12
N GLY A 54 -27.70 -17.69 8.93
CA GLY A 54 -27.29 -19.00 8.38
C GLY A 54 -25.89 -19.47 8.80
N GLY A 55 -25.18 -18.74 9.66
CA GLY A 55 -23.82 -19.09 10.12
C GLY A 55 -22.69 -18.60 9.21
N ILE A 56 -21.46 -19.04 9.48
CA ILE A 56 -20.26 -18.61 8.75
C ILE A 56 -20.01 -19.54 7.55
N PRO A 57 -19.91 -19.02 6.30
CA PRO A 57 -19.47 -19.79 5.15
C PRO A 57 -18.09 -20.41 5.38
N GLY A 58 -17.92 -21.71 5.11
CA GLY A 58 -16.67 -22.43 5.37
C GLY A 58 -15.44 -21.95 4.56
N SER A 59 -15.66 -21.17 3.50
CA SER A 59 -14.60 -20.57 2.68
C SER A 59 -14.02 -19.28 3.25
N ASP A 60 -14.71 -18.65 4.22
CA ASP A 60 -14.30 -17.37 4.77
C ASP A 60 -13.57 -17.56 6.09
N LYS A 61 -12.37 -16.97 6.19
CA LYS A 61 -11.74 -16.78 7.50
C LYS A 61 -12.44 -15.62 8.20
N VAL A 62 -13.30 -15.97 9.15
CA VAL A 62 -14.04 -15.03 10.00
C VAL A 62 -13.48 -15.06 11.41
N LEU A 63 -13.29 -13.88 11.99
CA LEU A 63 -12.93 -13.74 13.39
C LEU A 63 -14.10 -13.17 14.17
N LEU A 64 -14.25 -13.66 15.39
CA LEU A 64 -15.27 -13.26 16.36
C LEU A 64 -14.55 -12.76 17.63
N PRO A 65 -13.84 -11.62 17.57
CA PRO A 65 -13.18 -11.09 18.74
C PRO A 65 -14.20 -10.70 19.81
N THR A 66 -13.92 -11.13 21.04
CA THR A 66 -14.66 -10.72 22.23
C THR A 66 -13.92 -9.57 22.90
N TRP A 67 -14.41 -8.35 22.71
CA TRP A 67 -13.90 -7.18 23.44
C TRP A 67 -14.90 -6.75 24.52
N PRO A 68 -14.41 -6.36 25.72
CA PRO A 68 -15.28 -5.89 26.80
C PRO A 68 -16.22 -4.77 26.33
N SER A 69 -17.49 -4.86 26.70
CA SER A 69 -18.53 -3.85 26.41
C SER A 69 -18.89 -3.67 24.93
N CYS A 70 -18.49 -4.59 24.05
CA CYS A 70 -18.77 -4.54 22.62
C CYS A 70 -19.81 -5.56 22.17
N GLN A 71 -20.71 -5.15 21.29
CA GLN A 71 -21.60 -6.08 20.58
C GLN A 71 -20.75 -7.06 19.75
N PRO A 72 -21.12 -8.34 19.65
CA PRO A 72 -20.42 -9.29 18.80
C PRO A 72 -20.41 -8.82 17.35
N GLN A 73 -19.21 -8.60 16.78
CA GLN A 73 -19.03 -8.27 15.38
C GLN A 73 -18.13 -9.33 14.72
N ALA A 74 -18.53 -9.79 13.54
CA ALA A 74 -17.73 -10.69 12.76
C ALA A 74 -16.81 -9.89 11.83
N ILE A 75 -15.51 -10.21 11.88
CA ILE A 75 -14.50 -9.62 11.01
C ILE A 75 -14.19 -10.61 9.89
N TRP A 76 -14.49 -10.21 8.66
CA TRP A 76 -14.38 -11.01 7.47
C TRP A 76 -13.04 -10.71 6.76
N LEU A 77 -12.02 -11.53 7.02
CA LEU A 77 -10.67 -11.23 6.53
C LEU A 77 -10.57 -11.19 5.02
N MET A 78 -11.26 -12.10 4.32
CA MET A 78 -11.28 -12.11 2.87
C MET A 78 -11.92 -10.85 2.28
N ARG A 79 -12.96 -10.31 2.94
CA ARG A 79 -13.58 -9.04 2.51
C ARG A 79 -12.62 -7.87 2.71
N PHE A 80 -11.87 -7.85 3.82
CA PHE A 80 -10.85 -6.83 4.05
C PHE A 80 -9.75 -6.92 2.99
N PHE A 81 -9.34 -8.14 2.67
CA PHE A 81 -8.33 -8.44 1.68
C PHE A 81 -8.77 -7.97 0.27
N SER A 82 -10.01 -8.25 -0.14
CA SER A 82 -10.59 -7.72 -1.39
C SER A 82 -10.70 -6.20 -1.39
N GLY A 83 -11.11 -5.59 -0.26
CA GLY A 83 -11.13 -4.13 -0.10
C GLY A 83 -9.74 -3.51 -0.26
N THR A 84 -8.71 -4.18 0.24
CA THR A 84 -7.30 -3.78 0.09
C THR A 84 -6.84 -3.91 -1.36
N ALA A 85 -7.24 -4.96 -2.07
CA ALA A 85 -6.96 -5.12 -3.51
C ALA A 85 -7.51 -3.93 -4.31
N ARG A 86 -8.75 -3.52 -4.01
CA ARG A 86 -9.36 -2.35 -4.65
C ARG A 86 -8.62 -1.05 -4.34
N ALA A 87 -8.13 -0.89 -3.11
CA ALA A 87 -7.30 0.26 -2.75
C ALA A 87 -5.98 0.29 -3.55
N LEU A 88 -5.36 -0.88 -3.83
CA LEU A 88 -4.18 -0.94 -4.69
C LEU A 88 -4.46 -0.52 -6.14
N GLU A 89 -5.60 -0.93 -6.70
CA GLU A 89 -5.99 -0.49 -8.05
C GLU A 89 -6.13 1.04 -8.10
N GLN A 90 -6.70 1.65 -7.06
CA GLN A 90 -6.80 3.10 -6.95
C GLN A 90 -5.42 3.77 -6.79
N LEU A 91 -4.52 3.17 -6.02
CA LEU A 91 -3.13 3.63 -5.87
C LEU A 91 -2.35 3.53 -7.20
N GLN A 92 -2.50 2.42 -7.94
CA GLN A 92 -1.92 2.26 -9.27
C GLN A 92 -2.44 3.35 -10.21
N SER A 93 -3.77 3.54 -10.27
CA SER A 93 -4.38 4.57 -11.11
C SER A 93 -3.91 5.99 -10.74
N SER A 94 -3.61 6.26 -9.47
CA SER A 94 -3.03 7.53 -9.04
C SER A 94 -1.60 7.71 -9.58
N LEU A 95 -0.77 6.66 -9.50
CA LEU A 95 0.60 6.68 -10.02
C LEU A 95 0.66 6.77 -11.54
N ASP A 96 -0.27 6.13 -12.26
CA ASP A 96 -0.32 6.14 -13.72
C ASP A 96 -0.55 7.55 -14.28
N ARG A 97 -1.23 8.41 -13.52
CA ARG A 97 -1.43 9.84 -13.83
C ARG A 97 -0.21 10.71 -13.52
N ALA A 98 0.84 10.14 -12.92
CA ALA A 98 2.09 10.80 -12.61
C ALA A 98 3.28 10.00 -13.20
N PRO A 99 3.54 10.14 -14.52
CA PRO A 99 4.60 9.39 -15.19
C PRO A 99 5.94 9.52 -14.47
N GLY A 100 6.60 8.38 -14.22
CA GLY A 100 7.89 8.32 -13.53
C GLY A 100 7.82 8.33 -11.99
N ALA A 101 6.64 8.58 -11.38
CA ALA A 101 6.48 8.54 -9.93
C ALA A 101 6.79 7.14 -9.35
N GLU A 102 6.27 6.08 -9.98
CA GLU A 102 6.52 4.71 -9.54
C GLU A 102 8.01 4.33 -9.63
N LYS A 103 8.67 4.66 -10.75
CA LYS A 103 10.11 4.43 -10.93
C LYS A 103 10.93 5.22 -9.93
N LYS A 104 10.56 6.48 -9.62
CA LYS A 104 11.24 7.28 -8.59
C LYS A 104 11.10 6.60 -7.23
N LEU A 105 9.89 6.20 -6.88
CA LEU A 105 9.57 5.62 -5.58
C LEU A 105 10.26 4.26 -5.37
N PHE A 106 10.14 3.33 -6.31
CA PHE A 106 10.61 1.95 -6.13
C PHE A 106 11.89 1.61 -6.89
N GLY A 107 12.46 2.56 -7.65
CA GLY A 107 13.61 2.32 -8.53
C GLY A 107 13.28 1.59 -9.84
N ARG A 108 12.05 1.09 -10.00
CA ARG A 108 11.54 0.39 -11.20
C ARG A 108 10.03 0.58 -11.33
N ILE A 109 9.52 0.31 -12.53
CA ILE A 109 8.08 0.33 -12.83
C ILE A 109 7.44 -1.05 -12.57
N GLY A 110 6.13 -1.08 -12.39
CA GLY A 110 5.33 -2.32 -12.29
C GLY A 110 5.33 -2.99 -10.91
N VAL A 111 5.82 -2.31 -9.87
CA VAL A 111 5.83 -2.86 -8.50
C VAL A 111 4.41 -2.99 -7.97
N VAL A 112 3.55 -1.98 -8.16
CA VAL A 112 2.18 -2.04 -7.66
C VAL A 112 1.35 -3.09 -8.43
N ALA A 113 1.55 -3.21 -9.74
CA ALA A 113 0.93 -4.27 -10.55
C ALA A 113 1.33 -5.69 -10.11
N GLU A 114 2.60 -5.90 -9.75
CA GLU A 114 3.07 -7.17 -9.18
C GLU A 114 2.38 -7.48 -7.85
N LEU A 115 2.21 -6.48 -6.97
CA LEU A 115 1.51 -6.66 -5.71
C LEU A 115 0.04 -7.03 -5.93
N ILE A 116 -0.66 -6.38 -6.86
CA ILE A 116 -2.04 -6.72 -7.22
C ILE A 116 -2.14 -8.19 -7.68
N THR A 117 -1.23 -8.61 -8.55
CA THR A 117 -1.19 -9.99 -9.07
C THR A 117 -0.91 -11.00 -7.95
N ALA A 118 0.07 -10.71 -7.08
CA ALA A 118 0.41 -11.56 -5.95
C ALA A 118 -0.78 -11.69 -4.98
N LEU A 119 -1.45 -10.57 -4.69
CA LEU A 119 -2.62 -10.53 -3.83
C LEU A 119 -3.76 -11.40 -4.38
N GLY A 120 -4.03 -11.34 -5.69
CA GLY A 120 -5.08 -12.12 -6.34
C GLY A 120 -4.90 -13.64 -6.30
N THR A 121 -3.69 -14.13 -6.00
CA THR A 121 -3.38 -15.57 -5.88
C THR A 121 -3.08 -16.01 -4.44
N ALA A 122 -3.08 -15.08 -3.49
CA ALA A 122 -2.74 -15.37 -2.12
C ALA A 122 -3.90 -16.02 -1.37
N SER A 123 -3.56 -16.95 -0.48
CA SER A 123 -4.49 -17.63 0.42
C SER A 123 -4.09 -17.41 1.86
N PHE A 124 -5.06 -17.51 2.78
CA PHE A 124 -4.79 -17.47 4.21
C PHE A 124 -3.79 -18.57 4.62
N ASP A 125 -2.77 -18.19 5.37
CA ASP A 125 -1.79 -19.09 5.98
C ASP A 125 -2.15 -19.23 7.48
N PRO A 126 -2.44 -20.45 7.98
CA PRO A 126 -2.83 -20.65 9.37
C PRO A 126 -1.66 -20.48 10.36
N ARG A 127 -0.44 -20.25 9.87
CA ARG A 127 0.75 -20.05 10.71
C ARG A 127 0.96 -18.56 11.01
N ARG A 128 1.71 -18.29 12.07
CA ARG A 128 2.13 -16.94 12.48
C ARG A 128 3.65 -16.78 12.48
N ASP A 129 4.11 -15.54 12.52
CA ASP A 129 5.51 -15.25 12.78
C ASP A 129 5.85 -15.60 14.23
N CYS A 130 6.86 -16.44 14.45
CA CYS A 130 7.33 -16.77 15.79
C CYS A 130 7.94 -15.57 16.53
N SER A 131 8.41 -14.57 15.78
CA SER A 131 9.11 -13.40 16.31
C SER A 131 8.29 -12.12 16.14
N GLU A 132 6.96 -12.25 16.06
CA GLU A 132 6.07 -11.11 15.93
C GLU A 132 6.29 -10.11 17.08
N PRO A 133 6.67 -8.85 16.78
CA PRO A 133 6.95 -7.86 17.81
C PRO A 133 5.63 -7.49 18.51
N LYS A 134 5.52 -7.86 19.79
CA LYS A 134 4.50 -7.31 20.69
C LYS A 134 4.97 -5.95 21.18
N LEU A 135 4.32 -4.88 20.75
CA LEU A 135 4.65 -3.52 21.17
C LEU A 135 3.63 -3.03 22.21
N VAL A 136 4.13 -2.30 23.21
CA VAL A 136 3.37 -1.84 24.39
C VAL A 136 2.23 -0.88 24.03
N ASP A 137 2.42 -0.07 22.98
CA ASP A 137 1.41 0.90 22.48
C ASP A 137 0.59 0.36 21.29
N GLY A 138 0.58 -0.96 21.12
CA GLY A 138 0.02 -1.60 19.94
C GLY A 138 1.01 -1.73 18.79
N PHE A 139 0.60 -2.51 17.79
CA PHE A 139 1.45 -3.01 16.71
C PHE A 139 1.83 -1.92 15.70
N LYS A 140 3.13 -1.70 15.47
CA LYS A 140 3.64 -0.76 14.46
C LYS A 140 3.83 -1.50 13.15
N LEU A 141 2.92 -1.27 12.21
CA LEU A 141 3.03 -1.80 10.84
C LEU A 141 4.36 -1.45 10.16
N GLU A 142 4.96 -0.35 10.60
CA GLU A 142 6.23 0.17 10.12
C GLU A 142 7.39 -0.81 10.29
N LEU A 143 7.30 -1.68 11.29
CA LEU A 143 8.35 -2.61 11.69
C LEU A 143 8.10 -4.03 11.17
N ILE A 144 7.00 -4.28 10.47
CA ILE A 144 6.72 -5.61 9.93
C ILE A 144 7.63 -5.89 8.74
N GLY A 145 8.39 -6.99 8.84
CA GLY A 145 9.02 -7.67 7.71
C GLY A 145 8.41 -9.06 7.52
N THR A 146 8.83 -9.76 6.46
CA THR A 146 8.44 -11.15 6.26
C THR A 146 8.95 -12.05 7.39
N PRO A 147 8.19 -13.08 7.81
CA PRO A 147 8.58 -13.94 8.92
C PRO A 147 9.86 -14.71 8.59
N LYS A 148 10.81 -14.71 9.53
CA LYS A 148 12.01 -15.55 9.44
C LYS A 148 11.75 -16.98 9.90
N LYS A 149 10.78 -17.16 10.81
CA LYS A 149 10.39 -18.45 11.37
C LYS A 149 8.88 -18.51 11.52
N TRP A 150 8.29 -19.58 11.03
CA TRP A 150 6.86 -19.83 11.13
C TRP A 150 6.55 -20.72 12.33
N CYS A 151 5.49 -20.38 13.05
CA CYS A 151 4.95 -21.12 14.18
C CYS A 151 3.47 -21.42 13.94
N ASP A 152 2.97 -22.49 14.55
CA ASP A 152 1.52 -22.74 14.56
C ASP A 152 0.81 -21.61 15.32
N ALA A 153 -0.23 -21.07 14.71
CA ALA A 153 -1.10 -20.12 15.38
C ALA A 153 -2.12 -20.89 16.25
N PRO A 154 -2.52 -20.36 17.42
CA PRO A 154 -3.63 -20.92 18.17
C PRO A 154 -4.89 -20.94 17.31
N ALA A 155 -5.61 -22.08 17.29
CA ALA A 155 -6.87 -22.20 16.55
C ALA A 155 -7.93 -21.18 17.02
N THR A 156 -7.78 -20.67 18.24
CA THR A 156 -8.68 -19.71 18.89
C THR A 156 -8.26 -18.25 18.72
N ALA A 157 -7.18 -17.93 17.98
CA ALA A 157 -6.74 -16.56 17.80
C ALA A 157 -7.84 -15.69 17.13
N GLN A 158 -8.27 -14.64 17.83
CA GLN A 158 -9.30 -13.70 17.36
C GLN A 158 -8.76 -12.29 17.05
N ASP A 159 -7.49 -12.03 17.37
CA ASP A 159 -6.77 -10.78 17.09
C ASP A 159 -5.29 -11.08 16.78
N GLY A 160 -4.52 -10.06 16.38
CA GLY A 160 -3.12 -10.20 15.99
C GLY A 160 -2.88 -10.17 14.48
N ALA A 161 -1.75 -10.73 14.04
CA ALA A 161 -1.35 -10.81 12.65
C ALA A 161 -1.85 -12.10 11.97
N PHE A 162 -2.53 -11.92 10.83
CA PHE A 162 -3.05 -12.99 9.99
C PHE A 162 -2.37 -12.93 8.63
N TRP A 163 -1.60 -13.97 8.30
CA TRP A 163 -0.74 -14.00 7.13
C TRP A 163 -1.45 -14.55 5.91
N PHE A 164 -1.09 -14.02 4.74
CA PHE A 164 -1.51 -14.49 3.44
C PHE A 164 -0.28 -14.81 2.60
N SER A 165 -0.29 -15.99 1.99
CA SER A 165 0.85 -16.52 1.25
C SER A 165 0.41 -16.96 -0.14
N SER A 166 1.29 -16.78 -1.12
CA SER A 166 1.17 -17.38 -2.47
C SER A 166 2.43 -18.16 -2.76
N GLN A 167 2.30 -19.40 -3.25
CA GLN A 167 3.43 -20.29 -3.54
C GLN A 167 4.43 -20.41 -2.36
N LYS A 168 3.91 -20.50 -1.12
CA LYS A 168 4.68 -20.55 0.14
C LYS A 168 5.49 -19.29 0.47
N LYS A 169 5.30 -18.18 -0.26
CA LYS A 169 5.90 -16.88 0.04
C LYS A 169 4.85 -15.96 0.68
N PRO A 170 5.18 -15.24 1.76
CA PRO A 170 4.29 -14.24 2.33
C PRO A 170 4.06 -13.08 1.34
N VAL A 171 2.80 -12.79 1.08
CA VAL A 171 2.33 -11.72 0.18
C VAL A 171 1.77 -10.57 0.98
N ALA A 172 1.04 -10.88 2.05
CA ALA A 172 0.44 -9.87 2.91
C ALA A 172 0.35 -10.36 4.34
N VAL A 173 0.18 -9.39 5.23
CA VAL A 173 -0.30 -9.63 6.59
C VAL A 173 -1.42 -8.65 6.89
N VAL A 174 -2.47 -9.15 7.51
CA VAL A 174 -3.57 -8.36 8.04
C VAL A 174 -3.42 -8.33 9.56
N GLN A 175 -3.19 -7.15 10.12
CA GLN A 175 -3.21 -6.92 11.54
C GLN A 175 -4.60 -6.48 11.98
N ILE A 176 -5.01 -7.04 13.12
CA ILE A 176 -6.26 -6.71 13.77
C ILE A 176 -5.96 -6.35 15.21
N SER A 177 -6.43 -5.19 15.62
CA SER A 177 -6.33 -4.73 16.99
C SER A 177 -7.66 -4.15 17.46
N PRO A 178 -7.90 -4.12 18.78
CA PRO A 178 -8.92 -3.24 19.34
C PRO A 178 -8.75 -1.82 18.78
N GLY A 179 -9.87 -1.12 18.60
CA GLY A 179 -9.82 0.30 18.24
C GLY A 179 -9.12 1.13 19.31
N GLY A 180 -8.65 2.33 18.94
CA GLY A 180 -8.09 3.30 19.89
C GLY A 180 -9.16 3.83 20.85
N GLU A 181 -9.63 5.06 20.65
CA GLU A 181 -10.63 5.70 21.52
C GLU A 181 -12.00 4.98 21.58
N LYS A 182 -12.28 4.10 20.61
CA LYS A 182 -13.52 3.31 20.51
C LYS A 182 -13.17 1.83 20.41
N ALA A 183 -13.02 1.15 21.55
CA ALA A 183 -12.65 -0.27 21.61
C ALA A 183 -13.52 -1.19 20.73
N CYS A 184 -14.80 -0.85 20.52
CA CYS A 184 -15.75 -1.62 19.70
C CYS A 184 -15.67 -1.35 18.20
N ARG A 185 -14.67 -0.61 17.75
CA ARG A 185 -14.41 -0.31 16.34
C ARG A 185 -13.01 -0.81 16.01
N PRO A 186 -12.86 -2.03 15.46
CA PRO A 186 -11.54 -2.57 15.21
C PRO A 186 -10.74 -1.68 14.29
N ARG A 187 -9.43 -1.62 14.56
CA ARG A 187 -8.49 -1.13 13.58
C ARG A 187 -8.01 -2.32 12.76
N LEU A 188 -8.21 -2.22 11.46
CA LEU A 188 -7.72 -3.18 10.50
C LEU A 188 -6.58 -2.55 9.73
N SER A 189 -5.58 -3.36 9.43
CA SER A 189 -4.34 -2.88 8.85
C SER A 189 -3.75 -3.96 7.97
N ALA A 190 -3.29 -3.61 6.79
CA ALA A 190 -2.62 -4.53 5.88
C ALA A 190 -1.23 -4.03 5.55
N VAL A 191 -0.27 -4.95 5.47
CA VAL A 191 1.04 -4.72 4.86
C VAL A 191 1.23 -5.70 3.73
N LEU A 192 1.65 -5.20 2.57
CA LEU A 192 1.90 -6.01 1.38
C LEU A 192 3.39 -6.03 1.06
N PHE A 193 3.87 -7.21 0.68
CA PHE A 193 5.28 -7.47 0.42
C PHE A 193 5.52 -7.69 -1.07
N ASP A 194 6.63 -7.14 -1.59
CA ASP A 194 7.10 -7.48 -2.93
C ASP A 194 7.66 -8.92 -2.99
N ALA A 195 8.05 -9.36 -4.19
CA ALA A 195 8.65 -10.68 -4.40
C ALA A 195 9.96 -10.93 -3.61
N ARG A 196 10.60 -9.86 -3.10
CA ARG A 196 11.79 -9.93 -2.24
C ARG A 196 11.45 -9.95 -0.75
N GLY A 197 10.18 -9.90 -0.38
CA GLY A 197 9.71 -9.84 1.00
C GLY A 197 9.83 -8.45 1.62
N VAL A 198 9.98 -7.40 0.82
CA VAL A 198 10.05 -6.02 1.33
C VAL A 198 8.65 -5.42 1.35
N ALA A 199 8.26 -4.83 2.49
CA ALA A 199 7.00 -4.12 2.62
C ALA A 199 6.94 -2.93 1.63
N ARG A 200 5.92 -2.90 0.77
CA ARG A 200 5.72 -1.85 -0.25
C ARG A 200 4.45 -1.06 -0.09
N VAL A 201 3.45 -1.63 0.55
CA VAL A 201 2.19 -0.93 0.83
C VAL A 201 1.81 -1.18 2.26
N ARG A 202 1.42 -0.10 2.93
CA ARG A 202 0.76 -0.13 4.23
C ARG A 202 -0.60 0.48 4.04
N PHE A 203 -1.64 -0.21 4.47
CA PHE A 203 -3.02 0.25 4.39
C PHE A 203 -3.61 0.19 5.78
N HIS A 204 -4.16 1.31 6.24
CA HIS A 204 -4.88 1.40 7.50
C HIS A 204 -6.33 1.71 7.22
N ALA A 205 -7.20 1.02 7.95
CA ALA A 205 -8.62 1.27 7.96
C ALA A 205 -9.09 1.25 9.41
N ASP A 206 -9.29 2.43 9.98
CA ASP A 206 -9.97 2.55 11.26
C ASP A 206 -11.49 2.65 11.01
N TRP A 207 -12.28 1.82 11.69
CA TRP A 207 -13.75 1.93 11.68
C TRP A 207 -14.24 3.24 12.34
N GLY A 208 -13.33 3.99 12.98
CA GLY A 208 -13.49 5.39 13.36
C GLY A 208 -13.62 6.39 12.20
N GLY A 209 -13.30 5.98 10.96
CA GLY A 209 -13.55 6.78 9.75
C GLY A 209 -12.31 7.32 9.03
N GLU A 210 -11.11 6.85 9.36
CA GLU A 210 -9.88 7.29 8.70
C GLU A 210 -9.18 6.10 8.07
N ALA A 211 -9.41 5.94 6.77
CA ALA A 211 -8.53 5.14 5.94
C ALA A 211 -7.26 5.94 5.64
N SER A 212 -6.14 5.25 5.48
CA SER A 212 -4.92 5.84 4.95
C SER A 212 -4.08 4.76 4.27
N ALA A 213 -3.22 5.18 3.35
CA ALA A 213 -2.25 4.27 2.77
C ALA A 213 -0.89 4.92 2.64
N THR A 214 0.15 4.10 2.68
CA THR A 214 1.52 4.52 2.41
C THR A 214 2.12 3.57 1.39
N LEU A 215 2.58 4.12 0.27
CA LEU A 215 3.48 3.42 -0.63
C LEU A 215 4.91 3.59 -0.10
N VAL A 216 5.56 2.49 0.22
CA VAL A 216 6.89 2.43 0.82
C VAL A 216 7.93 2.10 -0.23
N GLY A 217 8.64 3.14 -0.66
CA GLY A 217 9.66 3.08 -1.69
C GLY A 217 11.04 2.66 -1.19
N GLU A 218 12.00 2.77 -2.10
CA GLU A 218 13.41 2.58 -1.79
C GLU A 218 13.99 3.84 -1.12
N ARG A 219 15.13 3.69 -0.44
CA ARG A 219 15.91 4.83 0.10
C ARG A 219 15.07 5.82 0.90
N CYS A 220 14.22 5.31 1.80
CA CYS A 220 13.38 6.13 2.67
C CYS A 220 12.31 6.98 1.95
N GLN A 221 12.04 6.76 0.66
CA GLN A 221 11.01 7.50 -0.06
C GLN A 221 9.65 6.87 0.17
N ASN A 222 8.66 7.69 0.53
CA ASN A 222 7.28 7.23 0.72
C ASN A 222 6.30 8.17 0.01
N ILE A 223 5.13 7.65 -0.33
CA ILE A 223 3.96 8.46 -0.69
C ILE A 223 2.84 8.11 0.29
N GLU A 224 2.45 9.09 1.10
CA GLU A 224 1.37 8.97 2.07
C GLU A 224 0.08 9.51 1.47
N TYR A 225 -0.99 8.73 1.54
CA TYR A 225 -2.34 9.10 1.14
C TYR A 225 -3.17 9.32 2.40
N SER A 226 -3.45 10.59 2.68
CA SER A 226 -4.23 11.02 3.84
C SER A 226 -5.58 11.54 3.40
N PHE A 227 -6.62 11.25 4.19
CA PHE A 227 -7.98 11.66 3.87
C PHE A 227 -8.22 13.14 4.19
N ASP A 228 -8.58 13.92 3.18
CA ASP A 228 -9.10 15.28 3.29
C ASP A 228 -10.62 15.20 3.44
N ARG A 229 -11.11 15.46 4.65
CA ARG A 229 -12.54 15.35 4.98
C ARG A 229 -13.39 16.41 4.28
N ASP A 230 -12.86 17.59 4.02
CA ASP A 230 -13.62 18.69 3.43
C ASP A 230 -13.82 18.44 1.93
N ARG A 231 -12.79 17.90 1.28
CA ARG A 231 -12.81 17.62 -0.16
C ARG A 231 -13.26 16.20 -0.50
N GLN A 232 -13.38 15.31 0.49
CA GLN A 232 -13.72 13.89 0.32
C GLN A 232 -12.76 13.15 -0.64
N VAL A 233 -11.47 13.49 -0.56
CA VAL A 233 -10.39 12.91 -1.38
C VAL A 233 -9.23 12.46 -0.52
N PHE A 234 -8.42 11.56 -1.04
CA PHE A 234 -7.15 11.14 -0.45
C PHE A 234 -6.03 11.86 -1.18
N VAL A 235 -5.29 12.68 -0.43
CA VAL A 235 -4.24 13.55 -0.96
C VAL A 235 -2.89 12.86 -0.84
N PRO A 236 -2.17 12.62 -1.95
CA PRO A 236 -0.84 12.06 -1.92
C PRO A 236 0.19 13.09 -1.49
N THR A 237 1.03 12.71 -0.54
CA THR A 237 2.15 13.53 -0.05
C THR A 237 3.44 12.74 -0.15
N TRP A 238 4.42 13.29 -0.87
CA TRP A 238 5.77 12.74 -0.88
C TRP A 238 6.47 12.99 0.45
N LYS A 239 7.05 11.93 1.01
CA LYS A 239 7.91 11.99 2.18
C LYS A 239 9.25 11.35 1.86
N SER A 240 10.29 11.87 2.49
CA SER A 240 11.61 11.26 2.51
C SER A 240 12.24 11.49 3.87
N CYS A 241 13.05 10.55 4.35
CA CYS A 241 13.90 10.79 5.51
C CYS A 241 14.76 12.03 5.26
N LYS A 242 14.82 12.95 6.23
CA LYS A 242 15.88 13.98 6.25
C LYS A 242 17.20 13.23 6.45
N ARG A 243 18.14 13.41 5.51
CA ARG A 243 19.50 12.91 5.70
C ARG A 243 20.23 13.77 6.72
#